data_AF-A0A9P6ARU0-F1
#
_entry.id   AF-A0A9P6ARU0-F1
#
_cell.length_a   1.000
_cell.length_b   1.000
_cell.length_c   1.000
_cell.angle_alpha   90.00
_cell.angle_beta   90.00
_cell.angle_gamma   90.00
#
_symmetry.space_group_name_H-M   'P 1'
#
loop_
_entity.id
_entity.type
_entity.pdbx_description
1 polymer ?
#
loop_
_entity_poly.entity_id
_entity_poly.type
_entity_poly.pdbx_seq_one_letter_code
_entity_poly.pdbx_strand_id
1 'polypeptide(L)'
;MHFFSTLASLTALIGMVALTDALEVLSRTEDCTPFKRGYLAANVTGVFTSFTVNSEDSISYIGNKQNPLRIEFQKCATLQDQGPGKLIDTNGRVYVPSKGKCIAISNVNDPTGPYFTTLLPCDTTPPFRFLIRNDIEAKGGIYWYGITDEEGTDPQGGCGLLGYKANSLGIPVVTQKTRAISVTCGGYPGHPFEIAKKPH
;
A
#
# COMPACT_ATOMS: atom_id res chain seq x y z
N MET A 1 53.01 -50.82 -46.34
CA MET A 1 52.94 -50.16 -45.00
C MET A 1 51.63 -49.38 -44.98
N HIS A 2 50.56 -49.97 -44.42
CA HIS A 2 50.09 -49.73 -43.04
C HIS A 2 49.72 -48.26 -42.79
N PHE A 3 48.41 -47.95 -42.73
CA PHE A 3 47.63 -47.61 -41.51
C PHE A 3 47.73 -46.09 -41.19
N PHE A 4 46.75 -45.31 -40.71
CA PHE A 4 45.48 -45.47 -40.01
C PHE A 4 44.57 -44.24 -40.28
N SER A 5 43.26 -44.45 -40.08
CA SER A 5 42.19 -43.45 -39.88
C SER A 5 42.40 -42.60 -38.61
N THR A 6 41.94 -41.34 -38.58
CA THR A 6 41.45 -40.71 -37.34
C THR A 6 40.40 -39.62 -37.60
N LEU A 7 39.35 -39.72 -36.76
CA LEU A 7 38.12 -38.94 -36.64
C LEU A 7 38.33 -37.57 -35.96
N ALA A 8 37.42 -36.64 -36.31
CA ALA A 8 36.67 -35.68 -35.47
C ALA A 8 37.33 -34.94 -34.28
N SER A 9 37.08 -33.63 -34.18
CA SER A 9 36.17 -33.11 -33.14
C SER A 9 35.77 -31.65 -33.40
N LEU A 10 34.48 -31.39 -33.20
CA LEU A 10 33.76 -30.13 -33.28
C LEU A 10 33.66 -29.57 -31.85
N THR A 11 34.06 -28.32 -31.60
CA THR A 11 33.68 -27.62 -30.36
C THR A 11 33.10 -26.25 -30.69
N ALA A 12 31.79 -26.15 -30.51
CA ALA A 12 31.02 -24.92 -30.55
C ALA A 12 31.30 -24.07 -29.30
N LEU A 13 31.59 -22.80 -29.48
CA LEU A 13 31.70 -21.83 -28.38
C LEU A 13 30.28 -21.35 -28.06
N ILE A 14 29.73 -21.85 -26.94
CA ILE A 14 28.43 -21.45 -26.40
C ILE A 14 28.59 -20.08 -25.72
N GLY A 15 27.70 -19.15 -26.08
CA GLY A 15 27.61 -17.83 -25.47
C GLY A 15 27.20 -17.87 -24.01
N MET A 16 27.85 -17.04 -23.20
CA MET A 16 27.45 -16.76 -21.82
C MET A 16 27.73 -15.29 -21.53
N VAL A 17 26.71 -14.42 -21.62
CA VAL A 17 26.51 -13.31 -20.68
C VAL A 17 25.03 -12.91 -20.73
N ALA A 18 24.22 -13.49 -19.84
CA ALA A 18 23.02 -12.85 -19.32
C ALA A 18 22.55 -13.69 -18.14
N LEU A 19 22.57 -13.11 -16.93
CA LEU A 19 21.72 -13.42 -15.77
C LEU A 19 22.35 -12.80 -14.51
N THR A 20 22.27 -11.48 -14.38
CA THR A 20 22.55 -10.80 -13.09
C THR A 20 21.40 -9.95 -12.56
N ASP A 21 20.30 -9.76 -13.31
CA ASP A 21 19.17 -8.92 -12.85
C ASP A 21 18.00 -9.69 -12.22
N ALA A 22 18.12 -11.01 -12.03
CA ALA A 22 17.01 -11.81 -11.48
C ALA A 22 16.97 -11.91 -9.95
N LEU A 23 18.03 -11.46 -9.24
CA LEU A 23 18.15 -11.68 -7.79
C LEU A 23 17.59 -10.55 -6.91
N GLU A 24 17.39 -9.33 -7.43
CA GLU A 24 16.85 -8.22 -6.62
C GLU A 24 15.32 -8.18 -6.55
N VAL A 25 14.62 -8.87 -7.45
CA VAL A 25 13.14 -8.87 -7.51
C VAL A 25 12.52 -9.84 -6.50
N LEU A 26 13.23 -10.92 -6.11
CA LEU A 26 12.69 -11.94 -5.20
C LEU A 26 12.85 -11.59 -3.71
N SER A 27 13.79 -10.71 -3.35
CA SER A 27 14.00 -10.31 -1.96
C SER A 27 12.93 -9.36 -1.39
N ARG A 28 12.10 -8.71 -2.24
CA ARG A 28 11.10 -7.71 -1.80
C ARG A 28 9.72 -8.28 -1.43
N THR A 29 9.52 -9.59 -1.61
CA THR A 29 8.24 -10.28 -1.35
C THR A 29 8.20 -11.10 -0.06
N GLU A 30 9.33 -11.37 0.60
CA GLU A 30 9.35 -12.23 1.80
C GLU A 30 8.99 -11.49 3.10
N ASP A 31 9.17 -10.17 3.17
CA ASP A 31 8.95 -9.43 4.42
C ASP A 31 7.46 -9.23 4.78
N CYS A 32 6.59 -9.18 3.77
CA CYS A 32 5.17 -8.85 3.95
C CYS A 32 4.28 -10.05 3.66
N THR A 33 3.45 -10.44 4.64
CA THR A 33 2.53 -11.57 4.55
C THR A 33 1.06 -11.11 4.58
N PRO A 34 0.16 -11.78 3.85
CA PRO A 34 -1.28 -11.49 3.91
C PRO A 34 -1.82 -11.52 5.34
N PHE A 35 -2.49 -10.45 5.78
CA PHE A 35 -3.11 -10.38 7.12
C PHE A 35 -4.63 -10.29 7.05
N LYS A 36 -5.16 -9.35 6.26
CA LYS A 36 -6.62 -9.16 6.09
C LYS A 36 -6.96 -8.83 4.64
N ARG A 37 -8.05 -9.40 4.13
CA ARG A 37 -8.51 -9.21 2.74
C ARG A 37 -9.94 -8.73 2.72
N GLY A 38 -10.29 -7.93 1.72
CA GLY A 38 -11.65 -7.47 1.50
C GLY A 38 -11.71 -6.31 0.53
N TYR A 39 -12.72 -5.45 0.68
CA TYR A 39 -12.91 -4.26 -0.14
C TYR A 39 -12.53 -3.02 0.67
N LEU A 40 -11.68 -2.17 0.11
CA LEU A 40 -11.36 -0.89 0.71
C LEU A 40 -12.63 -0.04 0.72
N ALA A 41 -13.07 0.40 1.89
CA ALA A 41 -14.34 1.10 2.04
C ALA A 41 -14.23 2.27 3.02
N ALA A 42 -15.12 3.25 2.84
CA ALA A 42 -15.41 4.31 3.78
C ALA A 42 -16.69 3.96 4.55
N ASN A 43 -16.78 4.35 5.82
CA ASN A 43 -18.02 4.29 6.57
C ASN A 43 -18.78 5.62 6.42
N VAL A 44 -19.76 5.64 5.53
CA VAL A 44 -20.60 6.81 5.27
C VAL A 44 -21.90 6.62 6.02
N THR A 45 -22.07 7.32 7.14
CA THR A 45 -23.28 7.28 7.98
C THR A 45 -23.72 5.86 8.40
N GLY A 46 -22.76 4.99 8.75
CA GLY A 46 -23.02 3.60 9.15
C GLY A 46 -23.10 2.61 7.98
N VAL A 47 -22.98 3.09 6.74
CA VAL A 47 -22.99 2.26 5.53
C VAL A 47 -21.60 2.24 4.92
N PHE A 48 -21.02 1.05 4.81
CA PHE A 48 -19.79 0.87 4.05
C PHE A 48 -20.02 1.23 2.59
N THR A 49 -19.13 2.02 2.00
CA THR A 49 -19.15 2.32 0.57
C THR A 49 -17.74 2.20 0.01
N SER A 50 -17.59 1.42 -1.05
CA SER A 50 -16.29 1.01 -1.56
C SER A 50 -15.57 2.17 -2.25
N PHE A 51 -14.27 2.25 -2.04
CA PHE A 51 -13.37 3.03 -2.89
C PHE A 51 -13.17 2.32 -4.23
N THR A 52 -12.63 3.07 -5.19
CA THR A 52 -12.25 2.56 -6.51
C THR A 52 -10.86 3.08 -6.90
N VAL A 53 -10.38 2.74 -8.09
CA VAL A 53 -9.14 3.26 -8.67
C VAL A 53 -9.51 4.07 -9.92
N ASN A 54 -9.01 5.29 -10.01
CA ASN A 54 -9.24 6.14 -11.18
C ASN A 54 -8.29 5.77 -12.35
N SER A 55 -8.39 6.48 -13.47
CA SER A 55 -7.55 6.26 -14.65
C SER A 55 -6.07 6.59 -14.44
N GLU A 56 -5.73 7.32 -13.37
CA GLU A 56 -4.37 7.72 -12.99
C GLU A 56 -3.80 6.80 -11.90
N ASP A 57 -4.37 5.59 -11.74
CA ASP A 57 -3.94 4.62 -10.74
C ASP A 57 -3.94 5.21 -9.30
N SER A 58 -4.87 6.11 -8.99
CA SER A 58 -5.03 6.71 -7.65
C SER A 58 -6.35 6.26 -7.02
N ILE A 59 -6.38 6.16 -5.68
CA ILE A 59 -7.61 5.76 -4.97
C ILE A 59 -8.61 6.90 -5.09
N SER A 60 -9.84 6.55 -5.46
CA SER A 60 -10.93 7.48 -5.68
C SER A 60 -12.23 6.98 -5.05
N TYR A 61 -13.26 7.82 -5.08
CA TYR A 61 -14.57 7.49 -4.54
C TYR A 61 -15.67 8.00 -5.47
N ILE A 62 -16.56 7.09 -5.87
CA ILE A 62 -17.67 7.38 -6.79
C ILE A 62 -19.05 7.14 -6.15
N GLY A 63 -19.11 6.56 -4.95
CA GLY A 63 -20.33 6.38 -4.16
C GLY A 63 -21.42 5.47 -4.76
N ASN A 64 -21.20 4.90 -5.95
CA ASN A 64 -22.21 4.13 -6.70
C ASN A 64 -21.96 2.61 -6.69
N LYS A 65 -21.01 2.13 -5.87
CA LYS A 65 -20.62 0.71 -5.70
C LYS A 65 -20.01 0.03 -6.93
N GLN A 66 -19.78 0.76 -8.01
CA GLN A 66 -19.18 0.20 -9.23
C GLN A 66 -17.68 0.00 -9.04
N ASN A 67 -17.14 -1.11 -9.55
CA ASN A 67 -15.71 -1.45 -9.48
C ASN A 67 -15.11 -1.30 -8.07
N PRO A 68 -15.66 -2.02 -7.08
CA PRO A 68 -15.21 -1.93 -5.69
C PRO A 68 -13.77 -2.42 -5.59
N LEU A 69 -12.91 -1.63 -4.94
CA LEU A 69 -11.48 -1.92 -4.85
C LEU A 69 -11.21 -3.04 -3.85
N ARG A 70 -10.88 -4.22 -4.35
CA ARG A 70 -10.39 -5.33 -3.53
C ARG A 70 -8.93 -5.09 -3.12
N ILE A 71 -8.64 -5.27 -1.85
CA ILE A 71 -7.31 -5.12 -1.27
C ILE A 71 -6.93 -6.29 -0.38
N GLU A 72 -5.64 -6.37 -0.10
CA GLU A 72 -5.04 -7.18 0.95
C GLU A 72 -4.16 -6.27 1.81
N PHE A 73 -4.49 -6.15 3.09
CA PHE A 73 -3.54 -5.62 4.06
C PHE A 73 -2.50 -6.70 4.34
N GLN A 74 -1.25 -6.38 4.09
CA GLN A 74 -0.11 -7.26 4.32
C GLN A 74 0.67 -6.76 5.53
N LYS A 75 0.85 -7.61 6.54
CA LYS A 75 1.70 -7.33 7.69
C LYS A 75 3.17 -7.49 7.28
N CYS A 76 3.99 -6.48 7.51
CA CYS A 76 5.41 -6.48 7.13
C CYS A 76 6.31 -6.58 8.37
N ALA A 77 7.23 -7.55 8.43
CA ALA A 77 8.05 -7.75 9.62
C ALA A 77 8.98 -6.55 9.87
N THR A 78 9.59 -5.97 8.83
CA THR A 78 10.44 -4.77 8.93
C THR A 78 9.73 -3.54 9.50
N LEU A 79 8.39 -3.48 9.41
CA LEU A 79 7.60 -2.34 9.86
C LEU A 79 7.06 -2.48 11.28
N GLN A 80 7.12 -3.67 11.91
CA GLN A 80 6.47 -3.88 13.21
C GLN A 80 7.04 -2.98 14.30
N ASP A 81 8.35 -2.70 14.27
CA ASP A 81 9.00 -1.83 15.24
C ASP A 81 8.95 -0.34 14.91
N GLN A 82 8.40 0.04 13.75
CA GLN A 82 8.38 1.42 13.23
C GLN A 82 7.04 2.13 13.40
N GLY A 83 6.01 1.46 13.94
CA GLY A 83 4.70 2.06 14.15
C GLY A 83 4.54 2.75 15.51
N PRO A 84 3.59 3.69 15.64
CA PRO A 84 3.39 4.46 16.85
C PRO A 84 2.83 3.66 18.04
N GLY A 85 2.24 2.47 17.83
CA GLY A 85 1.63 1.67 18.89
C GLY A 85 1.90 0.17 18.77
N LYS A 86 3.07 -0.30 19.25
CA LYS A 86 3.52 -1.70 19.11
C LYS A 86 2.55 -2.78 19.64
N LEU A 87 1.68 -2.45 20.58
CA LEU A 87 0.75 -3.40 21.21
C LEU A 87 -0.64 -3.45 20.58
N ILE A 88 -1.05 -2.39 19.86
CA ILE A 88 -2.42 -2.24 19.33
C ILE A 88 -2.44 -2.12 17.80
N ASP A 89 -1.30 -1.81 17.19
CA ASP A 89 -1.17 -1.60 15.75
C ASP A 89 -0.60 -2.84 15.06
N THR A 90 -1.16 -3.16 13.90
CA THR A 90 -0.54 -4.10 12.96
C THR A 90 0.01 -3.30 11.78
N ASN A 91 1.32 -3.09 11.74
CA ASN A 91 1.98 -2.31 10.70
C ASN A 91 2.15 -3.12 9.41
N GLY A 92 2.15 -2.46 8.27
CA GLY A 92 2.14 -3.14 6.99
C GLY A 92 1.97 -2.22 5.79
N ARG A 93 1.48 -2.81 4.71
CA ARG A 93 1.17 -2.13 3.45
C ARG A 93 -0.17 -2.60 2.90
N VAL A 94 -0.77 -1.81 2.01
CA VAL A 94 -2.04 -2.15 1.38
C VAL A 94 -1.83 -2.57 -0.07
N TYR A 95 -1.92 -3.87 -0.33
CA TYR A 95 -1.76 -4.46 -1.66
C TYR A 95 -3.08 -4.47 -2.44
N VAL A 96 -3.01 -4.21 -3.74
CA VAL A 96 -4.13 -4.24 -4.69
C VAL A 96 -3.90 -5.39 -5.68
N PRO A 97 -4.50 -6.58 -5.44
CA PRO A 97 -4.21 -7.77 -6.24
C PRO A 97 -4.49 -7.63 -7.74
N SER A 98 -5.56 -6.89 -8.11
CA SER A 98 -5.92 -6.69 -9.52
C SER A 98 -4.91 -5.84 -10.30
N LYS A 99 -4.00 -5.15 -9.60
CA LYS A 99 -3.01 -4.25 -10.17
C LYS A 99 -1.57 -4.72 -9.96
N GLY A 100 -1.33 -5.70 -9.08
CA GLY A 100 0.03 -6.10 -8.70
C GLY A 100 0.82 -4.96 -8.03
N LYS A 101 0.14 -4.01 -7.40
CA LYS A 101 0.70 -2.77 -6.84
C LYS A 101 0.20 -2.53 -5.42
N CYS A 102 0.87 -1.65 -4.68
CA CYS A 102 0.46 -1.22 -3.35
C CYS A 102 -0.02 0.23 -3.37
N ILE A 103 -0.95 0.56 -2.46
CA ILE A 103 -1.32 1.94 -2.17
C ILE A 103 -0.14 2.63 -1.51
N ALA A 104 0.20 3.81 -2.01
CA ALA A 104 1.27 4.66 -1.53
C ALA A 104 0.79 6.12 -1.43
N ILE A 105 1.55 6.95 -0.71
CA ILE A 105 1.39 8.42 -0.72
C ILE A 105 2.35 9.04 -1.75
N SER A 106 1.82 9.74 -2.74
CA SER A 106 2.62 10.30 -3.85
C SER A 106 3.48 11.51 -3.44
N ASN A 107 3.02 12.27 -2.45
CA ASN A 107 3.67 13.48 -1.96
C ASN A 107 4.19 13.31 -0.52
N VAL A 108 4.80 12.16 -0.24
CA VAL A 108 5.33 11.83 1.11
C VAL A 108 6.44 12.78 1.59
N ASN A 109 7.05 13.57 0.70
CA ASN A 109 8.10 14.50 1.10
C ASN A 109 7.55 15.89 1.46
N ASP A 110 6.25 16.11 1.27
CA ASP A 110 5.63 17.39 1.63
C ASP A 110 5.53 17.50 3.16
N PRO A 111 6.04 18.60 3.76
CA PRO A 111 6.04 18.76 5.21
C PRO A 111 4.62 18.86 5.78
N THR A 112 3.65 19.28 4.96
CA THR A 112 2.24 19.44 5.35
C THR A 112 1.31 18.85 4.29
N GLY A 113 0.19 18.30 4.76
CA GLY A 113 -0.85 17.74 3.89
C GLY A 113 -1.72 18.81 3.20
N PRO A 114 -2.71 18.40 2.39
CA PRO A 114 -3.20 17.04 2.24
C PRO A 114 -2.25 16.13 1.45
N TYR A 115 -2.26 14.85 1.82
CA TYR A 115 -1.52 13.81 1.12
C TYR A 115 -2.40 13.12 0.09
N PHE A 116 -1.82 12.57 -0.97
CA PHE A 116 -2.58 11.92 -2.03
C PHE A 116 -2.16 10.48 -2.23
N THR A 117 -3.15 9.61 -2.39
CA THR A 117 -2.91 8.20 -2.68
C THR A 117 -2.55 7.96 -4.15
N THR A 118 -1.73 6.96 -4.40
CA THR A 118 -1.39 6.46 -5.74
C THR A 118 -1.04 4.96 -5.66
N LEU A 119 -0.98 4.26 -6.78
CA LEU A 119 -0.54 2.86 -6.85
C LEU A 119 0.87 2.75 -7.44
N LEU A 120 1.78 2.19 -6.65
CA LEU A 120 3.18 1.97 -7.02
C LEU A 120 3.58 0.50 -6.83
N PRO A 121 4.72 0.06 -7.42
CA PRO A 121 5.35 -1.19 -7.02
C PRO A 121 5.51 -1.24 -5.49
N CYS A 122 5.21 -2.40 -4.90
CA CYS A 122 5.17 -2.52 -3.45
C CYS A 122 6.56 -2.38 -2.81
N ASP A 123 6.60 -1.64 -1.70
CA ASP A 123 7.78 -1.42 -0.86
C ASP A 123 7.35 -1.33 0.62
N THR A 124 8.29 -1.09 1.52
CA THR A 124 8.10 -0.78 2.94
C THR A 124 8.66 0.61 3.32
N THR A 125 9.05 1.41 2.32
CA THR A 125 9.43 2.82 2.50
C THR A 125 8.24 3.68 2.98
N PRO A 126 8.47 4.89 3.53
CA PRO A 126 7.43 5.72 4.14
C PRO A 126 6.11 5.90 3.36
N PRO A 127 6.09 6.05 2.02
CA PRO A 127 4.83 6.14 1.27
C PRO A 127 3.86 4.97 1.49
N PHE A 128 4.40 3.79 1.81
CA PHE A 128 3.67 2.52 1.87
C PHE A 128 3.32 2.10 3.29
N ARG A 129 3.66 2.93 4.29
CA ARG A 129 3.48 2.61 5.70
C ARG A 129 2.04 2.83 6.12
N PHE A 130 1.30 1.73 6.18
CA PHE A 130 -0.05 1.71 6.71
C PHE A 130 -0.10 0.84 7.95
N LEU A 131 -1.02 1.13 8.85
CA LEU A 131 -1.30 0.28 10.00
C LEU A 131 -2.78 -0.01 10.10
N ILE A 132 -3.13 -1.14 10.70
CA ILE A 132 -4.46 -1.39 11.24
C ILE A 132 -4.38 -1.15 12.75
N ARG A 133 -5.20 -0.22 13.26
CA ARG A 133 -5.29 0.05 14.70
C ARG A 133 -6.48 -0.70 15.30
N ASN A 134 -6.20 -1.57 16.27
CA ASN A 134 -7.20 -2.46 16.88
C ASN A 134 -7.57 -2.04 18.31
N ASP A 135 -7.78 -0.74 18.54
CA ASP A 135 -8.41 -0.26 19.77
C ASP A 135 -9.93 -0.08 19.61
N ILE A 136 -10.59 0.32 20.70
CA ILE A 136 -12.04 0.48 20.76
C ILE A 136 -12.56 1.64 19.90
N GLU A 137 -11.71 2.65 19.63
CA GLU A 137 -12.07 3.86 18.89
C GLU A 137 -11.93 3.64 17.38
N ALA A 138 -10.82 3.03 16.95
CA ALA A 138 -10.45 2.79 15.57
C ALA A 138 -11.13 1.54 14.96
N LYS A 139 -11.53 0.57 15.79
CA LYS A 139 -12.29 -0.63 15.36
C LYS A 139 -11.66 -1.39 14.18
N GLY A 140 -10.33 -1.42 14.09
CA GLY A 140 -9.61 -2.07 12.99
C GLY A 140 -9.52 -1.22 11.72
N GLY A 141 -9.60 0.11 11.86
CA GLY A 141 -9.37 1.07 10.80
C GLY A 141 -7.92 1.05 10.29
N ILE A 142 -7.76 1.27 8.99
CA ILE A 142 -6.48 1.45 8.32
C ILE A 142 -6.13 2.93 8.28
N TYR A 143 -4.91 3.23 8.70
CA TYR A 143 -4.35 4.58 8.70
C TYR A 143 -2.99 4.56 8.03
N TRP A 144 -2.67 5.66 7.35
CA TRP A 144 -1.30 5.96 7.01
C TRP A 144 -0.64 6.63 8.22
N TYR A 145 0.60 6.24 8.52
CA TYR A 145 1.43 6.89 9.51
C TYR A 145 2.68 7.38 8.80
N GLY A 146 2.83 8.70 8.73
CA GLY A 146 3.86 9.33 7.93
C GLY A 146 5.27 9.14 8.46
N ILE A 147 6.20 9.95 7.97
CA ILE A 147 7.54 10.02 8.54
C ILE A 147 7.44 10.66 9.94
N THR A 148 8.19 10.14 10.89
CA THR A 148 8.43 10.80 12.18
C THR A 148 9.90 11.24 12.23
N ASP A 149 10.23 12.16 13.12
CA ASP A 149 11.61 12.38 13.57
C ASP A 149 12.23 11.07 14.13
N GLU A 150 13.54 11.09 14.39
CA GLU A 150 14.29 9.92 14.90
C GLU A 150 13.75 9.44 16.25
N GLU A 151 13.21 10.37 17.04
CA GLU A 151 12.60 10.16 18.34
C GLU A 151 11.14 9.63 18.27
N GLY A 152 10.49 9.72 17.11
CA GLY A 152 9.10 9.30 16.91
C GLY A 152 8.05 10.28 17.43
N THR A 153 8.46 11.49 17.80
CA THR A 153 7.68 12.56 18.44
C THR A 153 6.85 13.39 17.47
N ASP A 154 7.41 13.73 16.30
CA ASP A 154 6.80 14.69 15.36
C ASP A 154 6.35 13.99 14.06
N PRO A 155 5.12 13.46 14.02
CA PRO A 155 4.60 12.78 12.85
C PRO A 155 4.27 13.78 11.73
N GLN A 156 4.50 13.35 10.49
CA GLN A 156 4.14 14.11 9.30
C GLN A 156 2.68 14.57 9.31
N GLY A 157 2.46 15.86 9.02
CA GLY A 157 1.15 16.50 9.16
C GLY A 157 0.79 16.92 10.60
N GLY A 158 1.60 16.60 11.61
CA GLY A 158 1.47 17.05 13.00
C GLY A 158 0.41 16.34 13.84
N CYS A 159 -0.02 15.14 13.44
CA CYS A 159 -1.22 14.50 14.00
C CYS A 159 -1.17 12.98 14.16
N GLY A 160 -0.04 12.34 13.82
CA GLY A 160 0.17 10.91 14.02
C GLY A 160 -0.46 10.08 12.91
N LEU A 161 -1.72 9.70 13.08
CA LEU A 161 -2.44 8.82 12.17
C LEU A 161 -3.34 9.60 11.22
N LEU A 162 -3.20 9.32 9.94
CA LEU A 162 -3.98 9.96 8.90
C LEU A 162 -4.92 8.96 8.23
N GLY A 163 -6.16 9.39 8.08
CA GLY A 163 -7.20 8.68 7.34
C GLY A 163 -7.64 9.50 6.13
N TYR A 164 -8.77 9.16 5.52
CA TYR A 164 -9.26 9.91 4.37
C TYR A 164 -9.95 11.22 4.80
N LYS A 165 -9.86 12.25 3.96
CA LYS A 165 -10.64 13.47 4.13
C LYS A 165 -12.11 13.20 3.81
N ALA A 166 -13.00 13.55 4.73
CA ALA A 166 -14.44 13.46 4.52
C ALA A 166 -15.12 14.83 4.66
N ASN A 167 -16.34 14.95 4.13
CA ASN A 167 -17.23 16.08 4.45
C ASN A 167 -18.00 15.83 5.76
N SER A 168 -18.90 16.75 6.14
CA SER A 168 -19.71 16.63 7.37
C SER A 168 -20.63 15.40 7.42
N LEU A 169 -20.83 14.71 6.29
CA LEU A 169 -21.61 13.47 6.21
C LEU A 169 -20.73 12.21 6.20
N GLY A 170 -19.41 12.35 6.39
CA GLY A 170 -18.46 11.24 6.33
C GLY A 170 -18.18 10.74 4.90
N ILE A 171 -18.68 11.44 3.87
CA ILE A 171 -18.45 11.09 2.46
C ILE A 171 -17.01 11.48 2.09
N PRO A 172 -16.20 10.56 1.53
CA PRO A 172 -14.85 10.87 1.08
C PRO A 172 -14.82 12.01 0.07
N VAL A 173 -13.92 12.97 0.29
CA VAL A 173 -13.71 14.11 -0.60
C VAL A 173 -12.64 13.77 -1.63
N VAL A 174 -13.04 13.72 -2.90
CA VAL A 174 -12.14 13.53 -4.04
C VAL A 174 -11.63 14.90 -4.51
N THR A 175 -10.31 15.05 -4.62
CA THR A 175 -9.70 16.29 -5.10
C THR A 175 -9.91 16.43 -6.60
N GLN A 176 -10.45 17.56 -7.06
CA GLN A 176 -10.81 17.76 -8.47
C GLN A 176 -9.62 17.61 -9.43
N LYS A 177 -8.43 18.09 -9.05
CA LYS A 177 -7.23 18.10 -9.89
C LYS A 177 -6.65 16.70 -10.14
N THR A 178 -6.58 15.86 -9.11
CA THR A 178 -5.93 14.53 -9.16
C THR A 178 -6.94 13.38 -9.20
N ARG A 179 -8.23 13.69 -9.01
CA ARG A 179 -9.32 12.72 -8.78
C ARG A 179 -8.97 11.68 -7.72
N ALA A 180 -8.08 12.01 -6.79
CA ALA A 180 -7.58 11.14 -5.75
C ALA A 180 -8.21 11.49 -4.40
N ILE A 181 -8.27 10.49 -3.53
CA ILE A 181 -8.60 10.67 -2.11
C ILE A 181 -7.45 11.39 -1.43
N SER A 182 -7.80 12.45 -0.70
CA SER A 182 -6.89 13.15 0.19
C SER A 182 -6.78 12.40 1.52
N VAL A 183 -5.57 12.30 2.05
CA VAL A 183 -5.24 11.73 3.36
C VAL A 183 -4.87 12.88 4.31
N THR A 184 -5.49 12.94 5.49
CA THR A 184 -5.40 14.10 6.40
C THR A 184 -5.46 13.71 7.88
N CYS A 185 -5.05 14.66 8.72
CA CYS A 185 -5.02 14.56 10.19
C CYS A 185 -6.35 14.41 10.91
N GLY A 186 -7.47 14.70 10.25
CA GLY A 186 -8.81 14.48 10.82
C GLY A 186 -9.32 13.05 10.66
N GLY A 187 -8.50 12.16 10.11
CA GLY A 187 -8.89 10.79 9.82
C GLY A 187 -8.86 9.85 11.02
N TYR A 188 -8.05 10.13 12.06
CA TYR A 188 -8.09 9.37 13.31
C TYR A 188 -8.83 10.14 14.43
N PRO A 189 -9.73 9.50 15.20
CA PRO A 189 -10.39 8.22 14.88
C PRO A 189 -11.51 8.37 13.84
N GLY A 190 -11.76 9.58 13.31
CA GLY A 190 -13.00 9.92 12.59
C GLY A 190 -13.26 9.19 11.27
N HIS A 191 -12.26 9.12 10.37
CA HIS A 191 -12.41 8.65 8.99
C HIS A 191 -11.26 7.71 8.56
N PRO A 192 -11.13 6.51 9.18
CA PRO A 192 -10.21 5.47 8.71
C PRO A 192 -10.62 4.91 7.36
N PHE A 193 -9.67 4.37 6.60
CA PHE A 193 -10.04 3.39 5.57
C PHE A 193 -10.42 2.07 6.25
N GLU A 194 -11.43 1.37 5.74
CA GLU A 194 -11.88 0.12 6.33
C GLU A 194 -11.83 -1.04 5.32
N ILE A 195 -11.81 -2.27 5.84
CA ILE A 195 -11.86 -3.49 5.03
C ILE A 195 -13.22 -4.14 5.20
N ALA A 196 -14.11 -3.93 4.24
CA ALA A 196 -15.42 -4.56 4.19
C ALA A 196 -15.33 -6.00 3.64
N LYS A 197 -16.14 -6.91 4.20
CA LYS A 197 -16.22 -8.32 3.76
C LYS A 197 -16.92 -8.49 2.41
N LYS A 198 -17.82 -7.56 2.07
CA LYS A 198 -18.61 -7.56 0.84
C LYS A 198 -18.42 -6.20 0.14
N PRO A 199 -18.58 -6.15 -1.19
CA PRO A 199 -18.61 -4.87 -1.86
C PRO A 199 -19.88 -4.14 -1.42
N HIS A 200 -19.70 -2.88 -1.03
CA HIS A 200 -20.81 -2.01 -0.66
C HIS A 200 -20.73 -0.66 -1.33
#